data_AF-A0A352WR13-F1
#
_entry.id   AF-A0A352WR13-F1
#
_cell.length_a   1.000
_cell.length_b   1.000
_cell.length_c   1.000
_cell.angle_alpha   90.00
_cell.angle_beta   90.00
_cell.angle_gamma   90.00
#
_symmetry.space_group_name_H-M   'P 1'
#
loop_
_entity.id
_entity.type
_entity.pdbx_description
1 polymer ?
#
loop_
_entity_poly.entity_id
_entity_poly.type
_entity_poly.pdbx_seq_one_letter_code
_entity_poly.pdbx_strand_id
1 'polypeptide(L)'
;MNKPLLLIAALACFATAHSQFPYSATVLNEYYLPLDNPTSLGIEVGWDDPEVQIPLDFSIDLDGNNSGGILMLGGTGEMLMNTTENGLLNILWPISLDVMDIGAVEAEEFSSIQYQVTGESPNRILKVEWDECGLYDEISGLGTTTARLSFQTWIYESGGIIEYRFGSNTIPSDSLD
;
A
#
# COMPACT_ATOMS: atom_id res chain seq x y z
N MET A 1 -12.88 46.14 -23.96
CA MET A 1 -12.12 44.88 -23.91
C MET A 1 -12.39 44.08 -25.17
N ASN A 2 -11.34 43.61 -25.83
CA ASN A 2 -11.45 43.06 -27.18
C ASN A 2 -11.76 41.57 -27.07
N LYS A 3 -12.95 41.14 -27.52
CA LYS A 3 -13.41 39.74 -27.48
C LYS A 3 -12.36 38.69 -27.93
N PRO A 4 -11.59 38.87 -29.03
CA PRO A 4 -10.56 37.89 -29.40
C PRO A 4 -9.40 37.79 -28.40
N LEU A 5 -9.06 38.87 -27.69
CA LEU A 5 -7.98 38.87 -26.69
C LEU A 5 -8.36 38.00 -25.47
N LEU A 6 -9.65 38.03 -25.09
CA LEU A 6 -10.18 37.19 -24.01
C LEU A 6 -10.10 35.69 -24.36
N LEU A 7 -10.37 35.35 -25.63
CA LEU A 7 -10.38 33.97 -26.11
C LEU A 7 -8.97 33.36 -26.15
N ILE A 8 -7.98 34.16 -26.57
CA ILE A 8 -6.56 33.75 -26.58
C ILE A 8 -6.05 33.55 -25.15
N ALA A 9 -6.38 34.46 -24.23
CA ALA A 9 -6.03 34.32 -22.81
C ALA A 9 -6.66 33.06 -22.18
N ALA A 10 -7.93 32.77 -22.51
CA ALA A 10 -8.60 31.56 -22.04
C ALA A 10 -7.91 30.28 -22.55
N LEU A 11 -7.58 30.19 -23.85
CA LEU A 11 -6.87 29.04 -24.42
C LEU A 11 -5.48 28.83 -23.80
N ALA A 12 -4.75 29.91 -23.51
CA ALA A 12 -3.43 29.84 -22.88
C ALA A 12 -3.50 29.25 -21.45
N CYS A 13 -4.54 29.55 -20.67
CA CYS A 13 -4.72 29.00 -19.32
C CYS A 13 -5.00 27.49 -19.29
N PHE A 14 -5.61 26.92 -20.33
CA PHE A 14 -5.82 25.46 -20.41
C PHE A 14 -4.54 24.72 -20.80
N ALA A 15 -3.62 25.35 -21.54
CA ALA A 15 -2.35 24.74 -21.94
C ALA A 15 -1.34 24.57 -20.79
N THR A 16 -1.55 25.22 -19.65
CA THR A 16 -0.72 25.09 -18.44
C THR A 16 -1.38 24.28 -17.33
N ALA A 17 -2.61 23.79 -17.54
CA ALA A 17 -3.39 23.07 -16.54
C ALA A 17 -3.03 21.56 -16.51
N HIS A 18 -1.80 21.25 -16.11
CA HIS A 18 -1.40 19.87 -15.80
C HIS A 18 -1.74 19.55 -14.35
N SER A 19 -2.92 18.96 -14.12
CA SER A 19 -3.20 18.21 -12.89
C SER A 19 -2.47 16.86 -12.96
N GLN A 20 -1.13 16.89 -12.83
CA GLN A 20 -0.34 15.66 -12.74
C GLN A 20 -0.49 15.07 -11.34
N PHE A 21 -0.66 13.74 -11.26
CA PHE A 21 -0.53 13.00 -10.01
C PHE A 21 0.86 13.28 -9.39
N PRO A 22 1.00 13.48 -8.07
CA PRO A 22 2.24 13.99 -7.48
C PRO A 22 3.44 13.04 -7.63
N TYR A 23 3.20 11.78 -8.00
CA TYR A 23 4.23 10.77 -8.21
C TYR A 23 4.53 10.50 -9.69
N SER A 24 5.76 10.08 -9.96
CA SER A 24 6.17 9.41 -11.20
C SER A 24 6.65 8.01 -10.89
N ALA A 25 6.21 7.00 -11.65
CA ALA A 25 6.61 5.61 -11.46
C ALA A 25 7.97 5.28 -12.13
N THR A 26 8.79 4.48 -11.47
CA THR A 26 9.98 3.82 -12.02
C THR A 26 9.90 2.34 -11.68
N VAL A 27 10.22 1.45 -12.63
CA VAL A 27 10.30 0.00 -12.38
C VAL A 27 11.73 -0.37 -12.04
N LEU A 28 11.93 -0.99 -10.89
CA LEU A 28 13.20 -1.57 -10.45
C LEU A 28 13.20 -3.08 -10.68
N ASN A 29 14.39 -3.69 -10.71
CA ASN A 29 14.55 -5.14 -10.83
C ASN A 29 15.53 -5.63 -9.76
N GLU A 30 15.01 -5.82 -8.56
CA GLU A 30 15.72 -6.30 -7.39
C GLU A 30 15.09 -7.58 -6.87
N TYR A 31 15.86 -8.40 -6.16
CA TYR A 31 15.30 -9.56 -5.47
C TYR A 31 14.36 -9.11 -4.35
N TYR A 32 13.22 -9.78 -4.24
CA TYR A 32 12.41 -9.76 -3.04
C TYR A 32 13.15 -10.51 -1.92
N LEU A 33 13.15 -9.92 -0.73
CA LEU A 33 13.66 -10.51 0.49
C LEU A 33 12.64 -10.24 1.59
N PRO A 34 12.15 -11.26 2.32
CA PRO A 34 11.28 -11.06 3.46
C PRO A 34 11.90 -10.13 4.52
N LEU A 35 11.08 -9.54 5.38
CA LEU A 35 11.60 -8.70 6.46
C LEU A 35 12.42 -9.53 7.47
N ASP A 36 13.59 -9.02 7.83
CA ASP A 36 14.48 -9.67 8.81
C ASP A 36 14.17 -9.16 10.24
N ASN A 37 13.56 -9.99 11.07
CA ASN A 37 13.03 -9.63 12.41
C ASN A 37 11.99 -8.49 12.37
N PRO A 38 10.84 -8.68 11.69
CA PRO A 38 9.75 -7.72 11.70
C PRO A 38 9.05 -7.66 13.06
N THR A 39 8.31 -6.57 13.28
CA THR A 39 7.39 -6.39 14.40
C THR A 39 6.00 -6.85 13.97
N SER A 40 5.40 -7.76 14.75
CA SER A 40 4.01 -8.19 14.56
C SER A 40 3.02 -7.08 14.91
N LEU A 41 1.94 -6.98 14.13
CA LEU A 41 0.80 -6.10 14.40
C LEU A 41 -0.24 -6.71 15.37
N GLY A 42 -0.03 -7.97 15.81
CA GLY A 42 -0.94 -8.64 16.76
C GLY A 42 -2.28 -9.08 16.16
N ILE A 43 -2.36 -9.23 14.84
CA ILE A 43 -3.52 -9.75 14.11
C ILE A 43 -3.66 -11.26 14.41
N GLU A 44 -4.88 -11.72 14.66
CA GLU A 44 -5.17 -13.13 14.95
C GLU A 44 -5.20 -13.99 13.67
N VAL A 45 -4.94 -15.30 13.78
CA VAL A 45 -4.98 -16.24 12.65
C VAL A 45 -6.42 -16.44 12.16
N GLY A 46 -6.58 -16.54 10.84
CA GLY A 46 -7.87 -16.58 10.15
C GLY A 46 -8.45 -15.19 9.88
N TRP A 47 -7.60 -14.16 9.77
CA TRP A 47 -8.02 -12.79 9.54
C TRP A 47 -8.61 -12.56 8.14
N ASP A 48 -9.53 -11.60 8.11
CA ASP A 48 -10.26 -11.06 6.97
C ASP A 48 -10.48 -9.57 7.30
N ASP A 49 -10.21 -8.65 6.37
CA ASP A 49 -10.23 -7.19 6.56
C ASP A 49 -9.65 -6.65 7.91
N PRO A 50 -8.39 -6.96 8.29
CA PRO A 50 -7.81 -6.52 9.56
C PRO A 50 -7.60 -5.00 9.65
N GLU A 51 -8.44 -4.32 10.44
CA GLU A 51 -8.29 -2.91 10.78
C GLU A 51 -7.35 -2.70 11.99
N VAL A 52 -6.09 -2.31 11.76
CA VAL A 52 -5.11 -2.03 12.83
C VAL A 52 -4.29 -0.76 12.58
N GLN A 53 -3.95 -0.03 13.63
CA GLN A 53 -3.00 1.07 13.54
C GLN A 53 -1.57 0.53 13.58
N ILE A 54 -0.74 0.92 12.61
CA ILE A 54 0.71 0.68 12.65
C ILE A 54 1.34 1.70 13.60
N PRO A 55 2.01 1.28 14.69
CA PRO A 55 2.54 2.23 15.68
C PRO A 55 3.89 2.79 15.21
N LEU A 56 3.85 4.04 14.76
CA LEU A 56 5.01 4.80 14.26
C LEU A 56 5.45 5.87 15.26
N ASP A 57 6.75 6.09 15.37
CA ASP A 57 7.36 7.21 16.11
C ASP A 57 7.68 8.41 15.20
N PHE A 58 7.06 8.47 14.02
CA PHE A 58 7.22 9.52 13.03
C PHE A 58 5.99 9.72 12.13
N SER A 59 5.92 10.90 11.51
CA SER A 59 4.92 11.25 10.49
C SER A 59 5.35 10.85 9.08
N ILE A 60 4.39 10.74 8.16
CA ILE A 60 4.47 10.25 6.77
C ILE A 60 5.65 10.72 5.87
N ASP A 61 5.46 11.46 4.77
CA ASP A 61 4.29 12.12 4.15
C ASP A 61 3.96 11.50 2.77
N LEU A 62 2.69 11.46 2.38
CA LEU A 62 2.19 10.86 1.13
C LEU A 62 1.66 11.87 0.09
N ASP A 63 1.36 13.11 0.47
CA ASP A 63 0.78 14.11 -0.45
C ASP A 63 1.40 15.51 -0.35
N GLY A 64 2.41 15.67 0.52
CA GLY A 64 3.15 16.91 0.72
C GLY A 64 2.40 17.94 1.56
N ASN A 65 1.33 17.52 2.25
CA ASN A 65 0.45 18.36 3.06
C ASN A 65 0.65 18.17 4.57
N ASN A 66 1.73 17.50 5.01
CA ASN A 66 1.96 16.98 6.35
C ASN A 66 0.83 16.07 6.83
N SER A 67 1.08 14.77 6.76
CA SER A 67 0.22 13.77 7.33
C SER A 67 0.35 13.66 8.86
N GLY A 68 -0.76 13.39 9.55
CA GLY A 68 -0.70 12.92 10.93
C GLY A 68 0.08 11.60 11.01
N GLY A 69 0.82 11.37 12.11
CA GLY A 69 1.62 10.17 12.34
C GLY A 69 0.80 8.90 12.66
N ILE A 70 -0.31 8.71 11.97
CA ILE A 70 -1.21 7.57 12.09
C ILE A 70 -1.30 6.93 10.70
N LEU A 71 -0.83 5.69 10.59
CA LEU A 71 -1.03 4.84 9.42
C LEU A 71 -1.90 3.66 9.85
N MET A 72 -3.01 3.47 9.16
CA MET A 72 -3.96 2.39 9.39
C MET A 72 -3.81 1.34 8.30
N LEU A 73 -3.75 0.08 8.70
CA LEU A 73 -4.14 -1.05 7.85
C LEU A 73 -5.67 -1.17 7.86
N GLY A 74 -6.25 -1.60 6.74
CA GLY A 74 -7.67 -1.95 6.64
C GLY A 74 -8.09 -2.00 5.17
N GLY A 75 -9.36 -1.69 4.90
CA GLY A 75 -9.93 -1.93 3.58
C GLY A 75 -10.03 -3.43 3.34
N THR A 76 -9.71 -3.87 2.12
CA THR A 76 -9.68 -5.27 1.67
C THR A 76 -8.43 -6.05 2.14
N GLY A 77 -8.05 -5.84 3.40
CA GLY A 77 -6.86 -6.41 4.06
C GLY A 77 -5.49 -5.86 3.64
N GLU A 78 -5.38 -5.07 2.56
CA GLU A 78 -4.09 -4.59 2.02
C GLU A 78 -3.93 -3.07 1.93
N MET A 79 -4.98 -2.29 2.18
CA MET A 79 -4.90 -0.84 2.07
C MET A 79 -4.12 -0.22 3.23
N LEU A 80 -3.20 0.69 2.92
CA LEU A 80 -2.58 1.58 3.91
C LEU A 80 -3.22 2.96 3.82
N MET A 81 -3.89 3.36 4.89
CA MET A 81 -4.69 4.57 4.97
C MET A 81 -4.09 5.57 5.95
N ASN A 82 -4.02 6.84 5.54
CA ASN A 82 -3.45 7.90 6.33
C ASN A 82 -4.28 9.18 6.19
N THR A 83 -4.56 9.84 7.31
CA THR A 83 -5.33 11.10 7.33
C THR A 83 -4.39 12.29 7.52
N THR A 84 -4.49 13.30 6.65
CA THR A 84 -3.72 14.54 6.76
C THR A 84 -4.23 15.44 7.88
N GLU A 85 -3.41 16.40 8.33
CA GLU A 85 -3.84 17.40 9.32
C GLU A 85 -5.10 18.18 8.89
N ASN A 86 -5.34 18.28 7.58
CA ASN A 86 -6.52 18.94 6.99
C ASN A 86 -7.73 18.00 6.79
N GLY A 87 -7.64 16.73 7.21
CA GLY A 87 -8.72 15.76 7.11
C GLY A 87 -8.90 15.13 5.72
N LEU A 88 -7.90 15.21 4.84
CA LEU A 88 -7.89 14.43 3.59
C LEU A 88 -7.43 13.00 3.88
N LEU A 89 -8.00 12.03 3.19
CA LEU A 89 -7.62 10.62 3.29
C LEU A 89 -6.71 10.25 2.11
N ASN A 90 -5.46 9.90 2.42
CA ASN A 90 -4.54 9.23 1.52
C ASN A 90 -4.76 7.71 1.65
N ILE A 91 -4.84 7.01 0.52
CA ILE A 91 -4.95 5.54 0.46
C ILE A 91 -3.87 5.04 -0.48
N LEU A 92 -3.01 4.15 0.02
CA LEU A 92 -2.12 3.33 -0.79
C LEU A 92 -2.79 1.97 -0.97
N TRP A 93 -3.02 1.59 -2.22
CA TRP A 93 -3.66 0.33 -2.59
C TRP A 93 -2.65 -0.45 -3.45
N PRO A 94 -1.78 -1.27 -2.83
CA PRO A 94 -0.58 -1.80 -3.50
C PRO A 94 -0.86 -2.80 -4.62
N ILE A 95 -1.93 -3.60 -4.48
CA ILE A 95 -2.25 -4.72 -5.38
C ILE A 95 -3.70 -4.69 -5.91
N SER A 96 -4.62 -4.00 -5.23
CA SER A 96 -6.05 -3.97 -5.56
C SER A 96 -6.71 -5.36 -5.59
N LEU A 97 -6.47 -6.17 -4.56
CA LEU A 97 -6.95 -7.55 -4.44
C LEU A 97 -7.37 -7.82 -2.99
N ASP A 98 -8.52 -8.45 -2.85
CA ASP A 98 -9.10 -8.84 -1.56
C ASP A 98 -8.29 -9.97 -0.91
N VAL A 99 -7.42 -9.63 0.04
CA VAL A 99 -6.49 -10.57 0.69
C VAL A 99 -7.01 -11.07 2.02
N MET A 100 -6.79 -12.35 2.28
CA MET A 100 -7.28 -13.05 3.47
C MET A 100 -6.23 -14.06 3.97
N ASP A 101 -6.26 -14.37 5.27
CA ASP A 101 -5.38 -15.35 5.87
C ASP A 101 -5.64 -16.79 5.36
N ILE A 102 -4.62 -17.45 4.81
CA ILE A 102 -4.70 -18.88 4.47
C ILE A 102 -5.03 -19.76 5.68
N GLY A 103 -4.69 -19.31 6.90
CA GLY A 103 -4.99 -19.97 8.17
C GLY A 103 -6.49 -20.02 8.53
N ALA A 104 -7.36 -19.41 7.73
CA ALA A 104 -8.80 -19.68 7.78
C ALA A 104 -9.18 -21.08 7.25
N VAL A 105 -8.28 -21.70 6.47
CA VAL A 105 -8.44 -23.03 5.85
C VAL A 105 -7.30 -23.98 6.24
N GLU A 106 -6.05 -23.52 6.19
CA GLU A 106 -4.88 -24.29 6.58
C GLU A 106 -4.73 -24.38 8.09
N ALA A 107 -4.34 -25.56 8.59
CA ALA A 107 -4.25 -25.83 10.03
C ALA A 107 -2.87 -25.55 10.65
N GLU A 108 -1.81 -25.53 9.83
CA GLU A 108 -0.41 -25.39 10.27
C GLU A 108 0.36 -24.29 9.51
N GLU A 109 -0.28 -23.64 8.51
CA GLU A 109 0.25 -22.50 7.76
C GLU A 109 -0.72 -21.31 7.95
N PHE A 110 -0.19 -20.08 7.98
CA PHE A 110 -0.97 -18.85 8.10
C PHE A 110 -0.22 -17.68 7.48
N SER A 111 -0.97 -16.75 6.93
CA SER A 111 -0.49 -15.50 6.35
C SER A 111 -0.16 -14.50 7.46
N SER A 112 0.75 -13.57 7.20
CA SER A 112 1.08 -12.54 8.19
C SER A 112 1.11 -11.14 7.59
N ILE A 113 0.67 -10.15 8.38
CA ILE A 113 0.88 -8.75 8.08
C ILE A 113 1.72 -8.14 9.20
N GLN A 114 2.92 -7.68 8.85
CA GLN A 114 3.96 -7.28 9.78
C GLN A 114 4.67 -6.03 9.28
N TYR A 115 5.45 -5.37 10.13
CA TYR A 115 6.18 -4.17 9.72
C TYR A 115 7.59 -4.08 10.30
N GLN A 116 8.45 -3.34 9.62
CA GLN A 116 9.80 -3.01 10.09
C GLN A 116 10.09 -1.53 9.81
N VAL A 117 10.71 -0.84 10.76
CA VAL A 117 11.33 0.46 10.52
C VAL A 117 12.84 0.26 10.47
N THR A 118 13.49 0.76 9.42
CA THR A 118 14.95 0.72 9.26
C THR A 118 15.53 2.09 8.99
N GLY A 119 16.78 2.33 9.37
CA GLY A 119 17.43 3.64 9.24
C GLY A 119 17.22 4.54 10.47
N GLU A 120 17.66 5.78 10.36
CA GLU A 120 17.65 6.79 11.42
C GLU A 120 17.11 8.11 10.85
N SER A 121 16.43 8.92 11.67
CA SER A 121 15.82 10.18 11.19
C SER A 121 16.87 11.15 10.62
N PRO A 122 16.61 11.83 9.49
CA PRO A 122 15.35 11.90 8.73
C PRO A 122 15.25 10.89 7.56
N ASN A 123 15.91 9.73 7.65
CA ASN A 123 16.04 8.75 6.58
C ASN A 123 15.51 7.36 7.01
N ARG A 124 14.47 7.31 7.85
CA ARG A 124 13.79 6.04 8.15
C ARG A 124 13.01 5.55 6.93
N ILE A 125 12.89 4.23 6.83
CA ILE A 125 12.02 3.54 5.89
C ILE A 125 11.08 2.67 6.72
N LEU A 126 9.79 2.96 6.66
CA LEU A 126 8.76 2.01 7.07
C LEU A 126 8.59 0.98 5.95
N LYS A 127 8.57 -0.29 6.32
CA LYS A 127 8.26 -1.40 5.42
C LYS A 127 7.10 -2.16 6.04
N VAL A 128 6.02 -2.33 5.30
CA VAL A 128 4.90 -3.21 5.67
C VAL A 128 4.96 -4.41 4.74
N GLU A 129 4.86 -5.61 5.29
CA GLU A 129 4.92 -6.88 4.57
C GLU A 129 3.63 -7.65 4.78
N TRP A 130 3.10 -8.16 3.67
CA TRP A 130 2.08 -9.19 3.60
C TRP A 130 2.80 -10.45 3.10
N ASP A 131 2.80 -11.52 3.89
CA ASP A 131 3.50 -12.75 3.56
C ASP A 131 2.52 -13.92 3.42
N GLU A 132 2.63 -14.65 2.31
CA GLU A 132 1.82 -15.82 1.93
C GLU A 132 0.31 -15.58 2.15
N CYS A 133 -0.19 -14.39 1.79
CA CYS A 133 -1.61 -14.06 1.80
C CYS A 133 -2.37 -14.88 0.76
N GLY A 134 -3.59 -15.31 1.08
CA GLY A 134 -4.53 -15.84 0.11
C GLY A 134 -5.48 -14.76 -0.42
N LEU A 135 -6.49 -15.16 -1.20
CA LEU A 135 -7.54 -14.28 -1.69
C LEU A 135 -8.90 -14.65 -1.09
N TYR A 136 -9.66 -13.64 -0.64
CA TYR A 136 -10.97 -13.83 0.00
C TYR A 136 -11.93 -14.68 -0.84
N ASP A 137 -12.08 -14.36 -2.13
CA ASP A 137 -13.00 -15.07 -3.05
C ASP A 137 -12.66 -16.56 -3.20
N GLU A 138 -11.37 -16.94 -3.11
CA GLU A 138 -10.97 -18.35 -3.15
C GLU A 138 -11.22 -19.03 -1.79
N ILE A 139 -10.78 -18.40 -0.70
CA ILE A 139 -10.85 -18.96 0.65
C ILE A 139 -12.31 -19.11 1.08
N SER A 140 -13.10 -18.05 0.98
CA SER A 140 -14.52 -18.02 1.36
C SER A 140 -15.43 -18.71 0.34
N GLY A 141 -15.08 -18.70 -0.95
CA GLY A 141 -15.89 -19.28 -2.03
C GLY A 141 -15.65 -20.77 -2.28
N LEU A 142 -14.40 -21.23 -2.18
CA LEU A 142 -13.97 -22.58 -2.54
C LEU A 142 -13.37 -23.37 -1.37
N GLY A 143 -12.90 -22.70 -0.31
CA GLY A 143 -12.21 -23.35 0.80
C GLY A 143 -10.82 -23.86 0.41
N THR A 144 -10.11 -23.13 -0.45
CA THR A 144 -8.76 -23.47 -0.93
C THR A 144 -7.82 -22.26 -0.87
N THR A 145 -6.51 -22.53 -0.86
CA THR A 145 -5.45 -21.52 -0.66
C THR A 145 -4.41 -21.57 -1.80
N THR A 146 -4.87 -21.81 -3.04
CA THR A 146 -4.01 -22.06 -4.19
C THR A 146 -3.41 -20.80 -4.79
N ALA A 147 -4.13 -19.69 -4.79
CA ALA A 147 -3.61 -18.36 -5.05
C ALA A 147 -2.99 -17.82 -3.76
N ARG A 148 -1.67 -17.63 -3.78
CA ARG A 148 -0.90 -17.02 -2.71
C ARG A 148 -0.01 -15.91 -3.25
N LEU A 149 0.28 -14.92 -2.42
CA LEU A 149 1.21 -13.83 -2.74
C LEU A 149 1.90 -13.27 -1.50
N SER A 150 3.18 -12.91 -1.63
CA SER A 150 3.89 -12.04 -0.70
C SER A 150 4.25 -10.72 -1.38
N PHE A 151 4.10 -9.59 -0.67
CA PHE A 151 4.46 -8.27 -1.16
C PHE A 151 4.78 -7.31 -0.01
N GLN A 152 5.48 -6.23 -0.34
CA GLN A 152 5.82 -5.17 0.62
C GLN A 152 5.47 -3.79 0.08
N THR A 153 5.02 -2.90 0.97
CA THR A 153 4.97 -1.46 0.72
C THR A 153 6.01 -0.77 1.59
N TRP A 154 6.94 -0.05 0.95
CA TRP A 154 7.97 0.74 1.60
C TRP A 154 7.62 2.22 1.48
N ILE A 155 7.68 2.94 2.60
CA ILE A 155 7.41 4.38 2.69
C ILE A 155 8.61 5.04 3.37
N TYR A 156 9.21 6.00 2.68
CA TYR A 156 10.42 6.69 3.13
C TYR A 156 10.03 7.98 3.87
N GLU A 157 10.59 8.21 5.07
CA GLU A 157 10.37 9.40 5.92
C GLU A 157 10.65 10.72 5.18
N SER A 158 11.53 10.69 4.17
CA SER A 158 11.89 11.85 3.37
C SER A 158 12.00 11.53 1.89
N GLY A 159 11.86 12.57 1.06
CA GLY A 159 11.93 12.48 -0.40
C GLY A 159 10.60 12.18 -1.10
N GLY A 160 9.55 11.83 -0.35
CA GLY A 160 8.23 11.51 -0.91
C GLY A 160 8.31 10.25 -1.80
N ILE A 161 8.89 9.18 -1.27
CA ILE A 161 9.11 7.93 -2.00
C ILE A 161 8.20 6.84 -1.41
N ILE A 162 7.44 6.20 -2.29
CA ILE A 162 6.68 4.99 -2.02
C ILE A 162 7.21 3.94 -3.00
N GLU A 163 7.48 2.74 -2.51
CA GLU A 163 7.99 1.63 -3.30
C GLU A 163 7.18 0.37 -2.99
N TYR A 164 6.72 -0.30 -4.05
CA TYR A 164 6.01 -1.58 -3.95
C TYR A 164 6.95 -2.70 -4.42
N ARG A 165 7.17 -3.71 -3.59
CA ARG A 165 8.03 -4.86 -3.90
C ARG A 165 7.18 -6.12 -3.93
N PHE A 166 7.23 -6.83 -5.05
CA PHE A 166 6.43 -8.04 -5.29
C PHE A 166 7.31 -9.28 -5.10
N GLY A 167 6.85 -10.23 -4.29
CA GLY A 167 7.53 -11.48 -3.99
C GLY A 167 7.10 -12.63 -4.91
N SER A 168 7.25 -13.85 -4.39
CA SER A 168 6.62 -15.03 -4.98
C SER A 168 5.11 -14.88 -4.97
N ASN A 169 4.47 -15.42 -6.01
CA ASN A 169 3.03 -15.62 -6.06
C ASN A 169 2.71 -16.88 -6.88
N THR A 170 1.54 -17.44 -6.62
CA THR A 170 0.97 -18.60 -7.35
C THR A 170 -0.33 -18.24 -8.08
N ILE A 171 -0.66 -16.95 -8.18
CA ILE A 171 -1.86 -16.44 -8.85
C ILE A 171 -1.85 -16.93 -10.32
N PRO A 172 -2.88 -17.66 -10.76
CA PRO A 172 -2.97 -18.12 -12.14
C PRO A 172 -2.99 -16.97 -13.14
N SER A 173 -2.30 -17.14 -14.28
CA SER A 173 -2.25 -16.09 -15.32
C SER A 173 -3.60 -15.78 -15.96
N ASP A 174 -4.57 -16.68 -15.81
CA ASP A 174 -5.95 -16.63 -16.31
C ASP A 174 -6.96 -16.12 -15.27
N SER A 175 -6.52 -15.73 -14.07
CA SER A 175 -7.37 -15.07 -13.05
C SER A 175 -7.15 -13.56 -12.96
N LEU A 176 -6.63 -12.93 -14.02
CA LEU A 176 -6.28 -11.49 -14.09
C LEU A 176 -7.01 -10.74 -15.23
N ASP A 177 -8.02 -11.37 -15.86
CA ASP A 177 -8.84 -10.84 -16.98
C ASP A 177 -10.27 -10.46 -16.52
#